data_AF-A0A5K1E788-F1
#
_entry.id   AF-A0A5K1E788-F1
#
_cell.length_a   1.000
_cell.length_b   1.000
_cell.length_c   1.000
_cell.angle_alpha   90.00
_cell.angle_beta   90.00
_cell.angle_gamma   90.00
#
_symmetry.space_group_name_H-M   'P 1'
#
loop_
_entity.id
_entity.type
_entity.pdbx_description
1 polymer ?
#
loop_
_entity_poly.entity_id
_entity_poly.type
_entity_poly.pdbx_seq_one_letter_code
_entity_poly.pdbx_strand_id
1 'polypeptide(L)'
;MYGNYDGLRLAPKFDLYMGLDLWNTIQLDNETHVLRTEIIKIATSTSLSVCLLKSGNSMPFISALELRPYDGIYSPINQSSLVTFKRIDFGSTKES
;
A
#
# COMPACT_ATOMS: atom_id res chain seq x y z
N MET A 1 9.24 -5.85 0.01
CA MET A 1 10.67 -5.49 -0.11
C MET A 1 10.98 -5.22 -1.57
N TYR A 2 11.78 -4.18 -1.90
CA TYR A 2 12.18 -3.86 -3.28
C TYR A 2 13.20 -4.85 -3.85
N GLY A 3 14.24 -5.20 -3.07
CA GLY A 3 15.18 -6.26 -3.42
C GLY A 3 15.99 -6.02 -4.71
N ASN A 4 16.10 -4.78 -5.18
CA ASN A 4 16.83 -4.43 -6.41
C ASN A 4 16.39 -5.22 -7.65
N TYR A 5 15.08 -5.43 -7.83
CA TYR A 5 14.55 -6.28 -8.90
C TYR A 5 14.93 -5.81 -10.32
N ASP A 6 15.20 -4.52 -10.50
CA ASP A 6 15.55 -3.89 -11.77
C ASP A 6 17.07 -3.62 -11.93
N GLY A 7 17.88 -3.96 -10.92
CA GLY A 7 19.33 -3.80 -10.95
C GLY A 7 19.84 -2.35 -10.79
N LEU A 8 18.96 -1.37 -10.55
CA LEU A 8 19.33 0.05 -10.52
C LEU A 8 19.86 0.54 -9.18
N ARG A 9 19.66 -0.24 -8.10
CA ARG A 9 20.02 0.12 -6.71
C ARG A 9 19.49 1.49 -6.29
N LEU A 10 18.33 1.87 -6.83
CA LEU A 10 17.68 3.14 -6.56
C LEU A 10 16.45 2.88 -5.72
N ALA A 11 16.46 3.36 -4.47
CA ALA A 11 15.32 3.19 -3.58
C ALA A 11 14.05 3.82 -4.20
N PRO A 12 12.96 3.06 -4.34
CA PRO A 12 11.80 3.50 -5.09
C PRO A 12 10.97 4.56 -4.34
N LYS A 13 10.48 5.53 -5.10
CA LYS A 13 9.53 6.55 -4.67
C LYS A 13 8.42 6.70 -5.70
N PHE A 14 7.17 6.48 -5.29
CA PHE A 14 6.02 6.53 -6.19
C PHE A 14 4.72 6.68 -5.39
N ASP A 15 3.68 7.17 -6.05
CA ASP A 15 2.35 7.24 -5.45
C ASP A 15 1.53 6.01 -5.84
N LEU A 16 0.81 5.47 -4.86
CA LEU A 16 -0.08 4.33 -5.01
C LEU A 16 -1.51 4.81 -4.92
N TYR A 17 -2.33 4.46 -5.91
CA TYR A 17 -3.74 4.83 -5.98
C TYR A 17 -4.63 3.59 -6.07
N MET A 18 -5.81 3.68 -5.45
CA MET A 18 -6.91 2.73 -5.65
C MET A 18 -8.08 3.46 -6.34
N GLY A 19 -8.21 3.25 -7.65
CA GLY A 19 -9.04 4.11 -8.50
C GLY A 19 -8.48 5.53 -8.53
N LEU A 20 -9.28 6.50 -8.06
CA LEU A 20 -8.89 7.91 -7.96
C LEU A 20 -8.38 8.31 -6.57
N ASP A 21 -8.48 7.42 -5.58
CA ASP A 21 -8.08 7.73 -4.20
C ASP A 21 -6.59 7.47 -4.01
N LEU A 22 -5.87 8.47 -3.48
CA LEU A 22 -4.50 8.28 -3.03
C LEU A 22 -4.51 7.29 -1.86
N TRP A 23 -3.87 6.14 -2.04
CA TRP A 23 -3.69 5.13 -1.01
C TRP A 23 -2.45 5.48 -0.17
N ASN A 24 -1.30 5.67 -0.80
CA ASN A 24 -0.08 6.02 -0.07
C ASN A 24 0.99 6.62 -1.00
N THR A 25 1.89 7.44 -0.46
CA THR A 25 3.16 7.80 -1.12
C THR A 25 4.22 6.83 -0.60
N ILE A 26 4.67 5.92 -1.47
CA ILE A 26 5.69 4.94 -1.15
C ILE A 26 7.05 5.64 -1.21
N GLN A 27 7.81 5.52 -0.13
CA GLN A 27 9.21 5.94 -0.05
C GLN A 27 9.96 4.91 0.77
N LEU A 28 10.86 4.18 0.13
CA LEU A 28 11.74 3.22 0.80
C LEU A 28 13.09 3.86 1.08
N ASP A 29 13.73 3.46 2.18
CA ASP A 29 15.06 3.96 2.53
C ASP A 29 16.17 3.21 1.79
N ASN A 30 15.97 1.93 1.51
CA ASN A 30 16.95 1.07 0.85
C ASN A 30 16.30 -0.19 0.24
N GLU A 31 17.13 -1.06 -0.36
CA GLU A 31 16.72 -2.29 -1.04
C GLU A 31 16.04 -3.32 -0.13
N THR A 32 16.38 -3.31 1.16
CA THR A 32 15.89 -4.27 2.17
C THR A 32 14.68 -3.77 2.95
N HIS A 33 14.33 -2.49 2.87
CA HIS A 33 13.20 -1.93 3.60
C HIS A 33 11.90 -2.63 3.14
N VAL A 34 11.20 -3.22 4.12
CA VAL A 34 9.86 -3.79 3.95
C VAL A 34 8.82 -2.76 4.39
N LEU A 35 8.02 -2.28 3.42
CA LEU A 35 6.86 -1.44 3.69
C LEU A 35 5.59 -2.23 3.35
N ARG A 36 4.64 -2.23 4.29
CA ARG A 36 3.28 -2.74 4.09
C ARG A 36 2.29 -1.60 4.29
N THR A 37 1.31 -1.49 3.39
CA THR A 37 0.21 -0.53 3.49
C THR A 37 -1.10 -1.26 3.22
N GLU A 38 -2.20 -0.71 3.72
CA GLU A 38 -3.53 -1.30 3.60
C GLU A 38 -4.58 -0.21 3.41
N ILE A 39 -5.58 -0.50 2.58
CA ILE A 39 -6.73 0.35 2.31
C ILE A 39 -8.01 -0.50 2.37
N ILE A 40 -9.04 0.05 2.99
CA ILE A 40 -10.40 -0.51 3.01
C ILE A 40 -11.27 0.41 2.17
N LYS A 41 -11.95 -0.16 1.17
CA LYS A 41 -12.85 0.56 0.29
C LYS A 41 -14.12 -0.24 0.05
N ILE A 42 -15.25 0.46 -0.05
CA ILE A 42 -16.51 -0.14 -0.49
C ILE A 42 -16.40 -0.45 -1.98
N ALA A 43 -16.54 -1.73 -2.35
CA ALA A 43 -16.55 -2.14 -3.76
C ALA A 43 -17.87 -1.70 -4.42
N THR A 44 -17.80 -0.69 -5.27
CA THR A 44 -18.95 -0.18 -6.06
C THR A 44 -19.01 -0.76 -7.47
N SER A 45 -18.02 -1.57 -7.85
CA SER A 45 -17.87 -2.23 -9.15
C SER A 45 -17.36 -3.66 -8.96
N THR A 46 -17.52 -4.50 -9.98
CA THR A 46 -16.95 -5.85 -10.04
C THR A 46 -15.46 -5.88 -10.35
N SER A 47 -14.89 -4.72 -10.70
CA SER A 47 -13.46 -4.52 -10.95
C SER A 47 -12.91 -3.37 -10.10
N LEU A 48 -11.63 -3.47 -9.77
CA LEU A 48 -10.86 -2.43 -9.12
C LEU A 48 -9.57 -2.20 -9.88
N SER A 49 -9.07 -0.97 -9.85
CA SER A 49 -7.81 -0.58 -10.48
C SER A 49 -6.84 -0.10 -9.42
N VAL A 50 -5.63 -0.66 -9.41
CA VAL A 50 -4.51 -0.17 -8.62
C VAL A 50 -3.53 0.49 -9.58
N CYS A 51 -3.19 1.75 -9.33
CA CYS A 51 -2.28 2.53 -10.17
C CYS A 51 -1.01 2.86 -9.39
N LEU A 52 0.13 2.62 -10.02
CA LEU A 52 1.46 2.96 -9.50
C LEU A 52 1.98 4.13 -10.31
N LEU A 53 1.85 5.33 -9.75
CA LEU A 53 2.26 6.56 -10.40
C LEU A 53 3.74 6.82 -10.12
N LYS A 54 4.57 6.67 -11.17
CA LYS A 54 6.01 6.90 -11.12
C LYS A 54 6.35 8.31 -10.65
N SER A 55 7.28 8.42 -9.69
CA SER A 55 7.89 9.69 -9.27
C SER A 55 9.36 9.74 -9.69
N GLY A 56 9.72 10.75 -10.48
CA GLY A 56 11.08 10.93 -10.99
C GLY A 56 11.60 9.72 -11.79
N ASN A 57 12.80 9.27 -11.46
CA ASN A 57 13.49 8.20 -12.22
C ASN A 57 13.26 6.79 -11.65
N SER A 58 12.77 6.66 -10.43
CA SER A 58 12.61 5.35 -9.78
C SER A 58 11.49 4.53 -10.41
N MET A 59 11.62 3.20 -10.45
CA MET A 59 10.57 2.32 -10.99
C MET A 59 9.63 1.84 -9.88
N PRO A 60 8.31 2.06 -10.03
CA PRO A 60 7.34 1.52 -9.10
C PRO A 60 7.29 0.00 -9.14
N PHE A 61 7.03 -0.63 -8.00
CA PHE A 61 6.95 -2.07 -7.90
C PHE A 61 5.93 -2.50 -6.83
N ILE A 62 5.42 -3.73 -6.96
CA ILE A 62 4.65 -4.42 -5.93
C ILE A 62 5.27 -5.80 -5.76
N SER A 63 5.64 -6.16 -4.53
CA SER A 63 6.07 -7.54 -4.22
C SER A 63 4.91 -8.48 -3.94
N ALA A 64 3.79 -7.96 -3.41
CA ALA A 64 2.57 -8.71 -3.14
C ALA A 64 1.36 -7.77 -3.12
N LEU A 65 0.25 -8.20 -3.72
CA LEU A 65 -1.05 -7.53 -3.64
C LEU A 65 -2.07 -8.56 -3.16
N GLU A 66 -2.69 -8.29 -2.01
CA GLU A 66 -3.69 -9.16 -1.41
C GLU A 66 -5.05 -8.46 -1.42
N LEU A 67 -6.07 -9.17 -1.92
CA LEU A 67 -7.46 -8.74 -1.88
C LEU A 67 -8.23 -9.68 -0.96
N ARG A 68 -8.96 -9.13 0.02
CA ARG A 68 -9.69 -9.91 1.01
C ARG A 68 -11.11 -9.35 1.18
N PRO A 69 -12.14 -10.20 1.26
CA PRO A 69 -13.44 -9.80 1.78
C PRO A 69 -13.29 -9.20 3.18
N TYR A 70 -14.17 -8.25 3.52
CA TYR A 70 -14.09 -7.51 4.76
C TYR A 70 -15.43 -7.54 5.52
N ASP A 71 -15.39 -7.91 6.79
CA ASP A 71 -16.57 -8.22 7.59
C ASP A 71 -17.18 -6.98 8.31
N GLY A 72 -16.71 -5.77 7.99
CA GLY A 72 -17.45 -4.53 8.30
C GLY A 72 -17.23 -3.91 9.68
N ILE A 73 -16.14 -4.22 10.39
CA ILE A 73 -15.83 -3.62 11.70
C ILE A 73 -15.56 -2.09 11.62
N TYR A 74 -15.11 -1.64 10.45
CA TYR A 74 -14.79 -0.24 10.12
C TYR A 74 -15.50 0.13 8.83
N SER A 75 -16.44 1.06 8.89
CA SER A 75 -17.23 1.44 7.72
C SER A 75 -16.79 2.79 7.17
N PRO A 76 -16.33 2.87 5.90
CA PRO A 76 -16.04 4.13 5.28
C PRO A 76 -17.30 4.99 5.17
N ILE A 77 -17.20 6.28 5.49
CA ILE A 77 -18.31 7.22 5.41
C ILE A 77 -18.37 7.79 3.98
N ASN A 78 -19.55 7.97 3.40
CA ASN A 78 -19.74 8.63 2.09
C ASN A 78 -18.88 8.06 0.95
N GLN A 79 -18.77 6.72 0.85
CA GLN A 79 -17.97 6.04 -0.19
C GLN A 79 -16.47 6.40 -0.20
N SER A 80 -15.97 6.96 0.90
CA SER A 80 -14.55 7.21 1.08
C SER A 80 -13.75 5.90 1.21
N SER A 81 -12.44 6.04 1.26
CA SER A 81 -11.52 4.95 1.59
C SER A 81 -10.91 5.18 2.97
N LEU A 82 -10.66 4.09 3.69
CA LEU A 82 -9.94 4.11 4.98
C LEU A 82 -8.53 3.57 4.75
N VAL A 83 -7.51 4.40 5.00
CA VAL A 83 -6.10 3.97 4.95
C VAL A 83 -5.65 3.66 6.37
N THR A 84 -5.06 2.48 6.57
CA THR A 84 -4.56 2.09 7.89
C THR A 84 -3.34 2.91 8.25
N PHE A 85 -3.45 3.76 9.28
CA PHE A 85 -2.33 4.52 9.81
C PHE A 85 -1.38 3.63 10.62
N LYS A 86 -1.91 2.92 11.62
CA LYS A 86 -1.14 1.97 12.44
C LYS A 86 -2.05 0.93 13.07
N ARG A 87 -1.55 -0.29 13.22
CA ARG A 87 -2.10 -1.31 14.13
C ARG A 87 -1.04 -1.64 15.16
N ILE A 88 -1.42 -1.61 16.43
CA ILE A 88 -0.49 -1.83 17.54
C ILE A 88 -1.10 -2.92 18.41
N ASP A 89 -0.33 -3.98 18.64
CA ASP A 89 -0.60 -4.96 19.68
C ASP A 89 0.18 -4.56 20.94
N PHE A 90 -0.49 -3.92 21.89
CA PHE A 90 0.15 -3.45 23.11
C PHE A 90 0.48 -4.63 24.04
N GLY A 91 1.76 -4.72 24.44
CA GLY A 91 2.22 -5.78 25.33
C GLY A 91 2.70 -7.05 24.61
N SER A 92 2.73 -7.05 23.27
CA SER A 92 3.38 -8.11 22.51
C SER A 92 4.88 -8.19 22.81
N THR A 93 5.38 -9.41 22.95
CA THR A 93 6.82 -9.71 23.05
C THR A 93 7.45 -10.04 21.69
N LYS A 94 6.65 -10.05 20.62
CA LYS A 94 7.11 -10.24 19.25
C LYS A 94 7.25 -8.87 18.58
N GLU A 95 8.35 -8.67 17.87
CA GLU A 95 8.46 -7.53 16.97
C GLU A 95 7.48 -7.70 15.79
N SER A 96 6.74 -6.63 15.50
CA SER A 96 5.70 -6.55 14.46
C SER A 96 6.25 -6.32 13.07
#